data_AF-A0A2V6ADW5-F1
#
_entry.id   AF-A0A2V6ADW5-F1
#
_cell.length_a   1.000
_cell.length_b   1.000
_cell.length_c   1.000
_cell.angle_alpha   90.00
_cell.angle_beta   90.00
_cell.angle_gamma   90.00
#
_symmetry.space_group_name_H-M   'P 1'
#
loop_
_entity.id
_entity.type
_entity.pdbx_description
1 polymer ?
#
loop_
_entity_poly.entity_id
_entity_poly.type
_entity_poly.pdbx_seq_one_letter_code
_entity_poly.pdbx_strand_id
1 'polypeptide(L)'
;MLEKSFRCGIPVQRDYLIAGALLADVGKPLEYDKDASGKVTQGKFGQQVRHPFSGVALAYKHGIPGEVMHIIATHSHEGDKMERSIESIIFHHADFVDFDIAKLLGKRAAKK
;
A
#
# COMPACT_ATOMS: atom_id res chain seq x y z
N MET A 1 -27.84 -11.89 1.71
CA MET A 1 -27.26 -13.15 2.27
C MET A 1 -26.02 -12.87 3.12
N LEU A 2 -25.11 -11.95 2.72
CA LEU A 2 -24.00 -11.51 3.58
C LEU A 2 -24.46 -10.76 4.85
N GLU A 3 -25.38 -9.80 4.73
CA GLU A 3 -25.84 -8.99 5.88
C GLU A 3 -26.52 -9.80 6.99
N LYS A 4 -27.10 -10.97 6.66
CA LYS A 4 -27.72 -11.88 7.64
C LYS A 4 -26.71 -12.80 8.34
N SER A 5 -25.50 -12.89 7.81
CA SER A 5 -24.41 -13.72 8.35
C SER A 5 -23.50 -12.96 9.32
N PHE A 6 -23.37 -11.64 9.16
CA PHE A 6 -22.62 -10.79 10.09
C PHE A 6 -23.54 -10.32 11.22
N ARG A 7 -23.61 -11.13 12.29
CA ARG A 7 -24.40 -10.82 13.51
C ARG A 7 -23.76 -9.74 14.39
N CYS A 8 -22.55 -9.28 14.08
CA CYS A 8 -21.83 -8.22 14.76
C CYS A 8 -21.27 -7.22 13.75
N GLY A 9 -21.28 -5.92 14.10
CA GLY A 9 -20.54 -4.93 13.33
C GLY A 9 -19.05 -5.22 13.43
N ILE A 10 -18.34 -5.20 12.30
CA ILE A 10 -16.89 -5.28 12.30
C ILE A 10 -16.37 -3.93 12.83
N PRO A 11 -15.56 -3.90 13.90
CA PRO A 11 -15.06 -2.66 14.48
C PRO A 11 -13.95 -2.08 13.61
N VAL A 12 -14.32 -1.30 12.60
CA VAL A 12 -13.39 -0.65 11.66
C VAL A 12 -13.24 0.82 12.01
N GLN A 13 -12.02 1.26 12.29
CA GLN A 13 -11.64 2.67 12.36
C GLN A 13 -11.49 3.23 10.93
N ARG A 14 -12.60 3.74 10.38
CA ARG A 14 -12.68 4.20 9.00
C ARG A 14 -11.67 5.29 8.65
N ASP A 15 -11.40 6.22 9.56
CA ASP A 15 -10.44 7.31 9.31
C ASP A 15 -9.02 6.76 9.15
N TYR A 16 -8.66 5.75 9.95
CA TYR A 16 -7.36 5.10 9.84
C TYR A 16 -7.25 4.27 8.56
N LEU A 17 -8.30 3.54 8.20
CA LEU A 17 -8.36 2.83 6.92
C LEU A 17 -8.15 3.77 5.74
N ILE A 18 -8.88 4.89 5.69
CA ILE A 18 -8.81 5.85 4.59
C ILE A 18 -7.42 6.52 4.56
N ALA A 19 -6.92 6.98 5.71
CA ALA A 19 -5.59 7.59 5.79
C ALA A 19 -4.49 6.61 5.38
N GLY A 20 -4.55 5.36 5.84
CA GLY A 20 -3.60 4.31 5.48
C GLY A 20 -3.63 3.99 4.00
N ALA A 21 -4.83 3.89 3.42
CA ALA A 21 -5.01 3.64 1.99
C ALA A 21 -4.41 4.77 1.12
N LEU A 22 -4.61 6.03 1.52
CA LEU A 22 -4.04 7.18 0.82
C LEU A 22 -2.52 7.25 0.92
N LEU A 23 -1.94 6.75 2.00
CA LEU A 23 -0.51 6.88 2.30
C LEU A 23 0.32 5.62 2.00
N ALA A 24 -0.30 4.48 1.68
CA ALA A 24 0.37 3.19 1.55
C ALA A 24 1.60 3.21 0.63
N ASP A 25 1.49 3.91 -0.50
CA ASP A 25 2.53 4.01 -1.53
C ASP A 25 3.30 5.36 -1.49
N VAL A 26 3.16 6.18 -0.43
CA VAL A 26 3.79 7.53 -0.39
C VAL A 26 5.32 7.49 -0.45
N GLY A 27 5.93 6.37 -0.07
CA GLY A 27 7.38 6.15 -0.16
C GLY A 27 7.88 5.76 -1.56
N LYS A 28 6.97 5.39 -2.48
CA LYS A 28 7.30 4.80 -3.79
C LYS A 28 8.12 5.70 -4.70
N PRO A 29 7.89 7.04 -4.75
CA PRO A 29 8.74 7.92 -5.55
C PRO A 29 10.21 7.89 -5.15
N LEU A 30 10.53 7.56 -3.89
CA LEU A 30 11.91 7.47 -3.41
C LEU A 30 12.64 6.22 -3.91
N GLU A 31 11.93 5.23 -4.44
CA GLU A 31 12.54 4.02 -4.99
C GLU A 31 13.17 4.23 -6.37
N TYR A 32 12.84 5.32 -7.05
CA TYR A 32 13.16 5.53 -8.45
C TYR A 32 14.08 6.73 -8.68
N ASP A 33 14.98 6.58 -9.65
CA ASP A 33 15.85 7.61 -10.20
C ASP A 33 15.68 7.70 -11.73
N LYS A 34 16.26 8.72 -12.35
CA LYS A 34 16.38 8.81 -13.81
C LYS A 34 17.83 8.51 -14.23
N ASP A 35 18.00 7.65 -15.22
CA ASP A 35 19.31 7.41 -15.82
C ASP A 35 19.77 8.57 -16.71
N ALA A 36 20.96 8.46 -17.30
CA ALA A 36 21.54 9.49 -18.18
C ALA A 36 20.68 9.78 -19.43
N SER A 37 19.79 8.86 -19.82
CA SER A 37 18.83 9.04 -20.93
C SER A 37 17.49 9.62 -20.48
N GLY A 38 17.31 9.88 -19.18
CA GLY A 38 16.06 10.33 -18.59
C GLY A 38 15.04 9.21 -18.32
N LYS A 39 15.41 7.94 -18.55
CA LYS A 39 14.54 6.79 -18.29
C LYS A 39 14.42 6.54 -16.79
N VAL A 40 13.20 6.32 -16.31
CA VAL A 40 12.94 5.97 -14.92
C VAL A 40 13.44 4.56 -14.63
N THR A 41 14.30 4.43 -13.63
CA THR A 41 14.93 3.17 -13.19
C THR A 41 14.91 3.09 -11.66
N GLN A 42 15.12 1.90 -11.09
CA GLN A 42 15.23 1.78 -9.64
C GLN A 42 16.53 2.43 -9.15
N GLY A 43 16.39 3.42 -8.27
CA GLY A 43 17.50 4.18 -7.71
C GLY A 43 18.30 3.39 -6.68
N LYS A 44 19.48 3.92 -6.31
CA LYS A 44 20.32 3.29 -5.27
C LYS A 44 19.57 3.19 -3.93
N PHE A 45 18.77 4.19 -3.60
CA PHE A 45 17.94 4.18 -2.39
C PHE A 45 16.89 3.05 -2.44
N GLY A 46 16.14 2.95 -3.54
CA GLY A 46 15.11 1.91 -3.71
C GLY A 46 15.64 0.47 -3.71
N GLN A 47 16.92 0.27 -4.05
CA GLN A 47 17.57 -1.04 -3.92
C GLN A 47 17.81 -1.44 -2.46
N GLN A 48 17.93 -0.45 -1.56
CA GLN A 48 18.26 -0.66 -0.15
C GLN A 48 17.04 -0.57 0.76
N VAL A 49 16.11 0.34 0.45
CA VAL A 49 14.95 0.68 1.29
C VAL A 49 13.71 0.70 0.41
N ARG A 50 12.80 -0.26 0.67
CA ARG A 50 11.52 -0.34 -0.02
C ARG A 50 10.52 0.70 0.48
N HIS A 51 9.55 1.01 -0.37
CA HIS A 51 8.55 2.04 -0.18
C HIS A 51 7.68 1.88 1.07
N PRO A 52 7.39 0.67 1.61
CA PRO A 52 6.67 0.57 2.87
C PRO A 52 7.48 1.17 4.03
N PHE A 53 8.80 0.94 4.07
CA PHE A 53 9.67 1.49 5.10
C PHE A 53 9.85 3.00 4.98
N SER A 54 10.11 3.49 3.76
CA SER A 54 10.25 4.94 3.56
C SER A 54 8.92 5.67 3.74
N GLY A 55 7.80 5.04 3.40
CA GLY A 55 6.46 5.54 3.67
C GLY A 55 6.17 5.67 5.17
N VAL A 56 6.50 4.65 5.96
CA VAL A 56 6.41 4.71 7.43
C VAL A 56 7.30 5.82 7.99
N ALA A 57 8.54 5.97 7.51
CA ALA A 57 9.44 7.02 7.96
C ALA A 57 8.89 8.44 7.68
N LEU A 58 8.28 8.65 6.51
CA LEU A 58 7.59 9.89 6.17
C LEU A 58 6.38 10.13 7.07
N ALA A 59 5.54 9.12 7.28
CA ALA A 59 4.38 9.21 8.15
C ALA A 59 4.78 9.55 9.60
N TYR A 60 5.83 8.90 10.12
CA TYR A 60 6.39 9.17 11.44
C TYR A 60 6.87 10.62 11.58
N LYS A 61 7.61 11.12 10.60
CA LYS A 61 8.08 12.52 10.57
C LYS A 61 6.94 13.54 10.67
N HIS A 62 5.76 13.19 10.16
CA HIS A 62 4.58 14.06 10.14
C HIS A 62 3.59 13.79 11.29
N GLY A 63 3.95 12.97 12.28
CA GLY A 63 3.12 12.72 13.46
C GLY A 63 1.84 11.92 13.16
N ILE A 64 1.84 11.15 12.08
CA ILE A 64 0.73 10.25 11.74
C ILE A 64 0.60 9.15 12.82
N PRO A 65 -0.59 8.66 13.17
CA PRO A 65 -0.75 7.60 14.17
C PRO A 65 -0.12 6.26 13.74
N GLY A 66 0.29 5.45 14.72
CA GLY A 66 0.93 4.14 14.47
C GLY A 66 0.02 3.14 13.75
N GLU A 67 -1.29 3.22 13.95
CA GLU A 67 -2.30 2.38 13.29
C GLU A 67 -2.35 2.63 11.78
N VAL A 68 -2.20 3.90 11.37
CA VAL A 68 -2.08 4.28 9.96
C VAL A 68 -0.74 3.83 9.41
N MET A 69 0.34 4.01 10.16
CA MET A 69 1.66 3.50 9.77
C MET A 69 1.67 1.98 9.62
N HIS A 70 0.90 1.23 10.41
CA HIS A 70 0.78 -0.21 10.29
C HIS A 70 0.23 -0.61 8.92
N ILE A 71 -0.83 0.07 8.46
CA ILE A 71 -1.39 -0.15 7.11
C ILE A 71 -0.31 0.10 6.04
N ILE A 72 0.47 1.18 6.16
CA ILE A 72 1.59 1.49 5.26
C ILE A 72 2.66 0.39 5.32
N ALA A 73 3.04 -0.06 6.52
CA ALA A 73 4.08 -1.06 6.71
C ALA A 73 3.70 -2.44 6.13
N THR A 74 2.42 -2.82 6.24
CA THR A 74 1.98 -4.19 5.99
C THR A 74 1.12 -4.38 4.73
N HIS A 75 0.93 -3.34 3.90
CA HIS A 75 0.14 -3.48 2.67
C HIS A 75 0.80 -4.38 1.62
N SER A 76 2.14 -4.41 1.56
CA SER A 76 2.92 -5.21 0.61
C SER A 76 3.51 -6.48 1.25
N HIS A 77 4.57 -7.04 0.66
CA HIS A 77 5.26 -8.27 1.08
C HIS A 77 5.77 -8.23 2.53
N GLU A 78 6.11 -7.04 3.01
CA GLU A 78 6.55 -6.79 4.39
C GLU A 78 5.48 -7.24 5.40
N GLY A 79 4.20 -7.18 5.01
CA GLY A 79 3.08 -7.64 5.83
C GLY A 79 2.91 -9.15 5.89
N ASP A 80 3.58 -9.94 5.04
CA ASP A 80 3.37 -11.40 4.98
C ASP A 80 3.92 -12.12 6.22
N LYS A 81 4.82 -11.46 6.96
CA LYS A 81 5.39 -11.95 8.22
C LYS A 81 4.84 -11.22 9.46
N MET A 82 3.83 -10.39 9.29
CA MET A 82 3.23 -9.57 10.34
C MET A 82 1.75 -9.91 10.50
N GLU A 83 1.22 -9.72 11.71
CA GLU A 83 -0.23 -9.72 11.91
C GLU A 83 -0.80 -8.38 11.41
N ARG A 84 -1.71 -8.44 10.44
CA ARG A 84 -2.39 -7.25 9.89
C ARG A 84 -3.56 -6.87 10.80
N SER A 85 -3.69 -5.57 11.11
CA SER A 85 -4.92 -5.01 11.68
C SER A 85 -6.12 -5.23 10.75
N ILE A 86 -7.36 -5.12 11.25
CA ILE A 86 -8.58 -5.21 10.43
C ILE A 86 -8.50 -4.27 9.20
N GLU A 87 -8.10 -3.03 9.41
CA GLU A 87 -7.98 -2.00 8.36
C GLU A 87 -6.92 -2.40 7.32
N SER A 88 -5.76 -2.86 7.77
CA SER A 88 -4.72 -3.36 6.85
C SER A 88 -5.14 -4.60 6.07
N ILE A 89 -5.91 -5.53 6.66
CA ILE A 89 -6.48 -6.67 5.92
C ILE A 89 -7.40 -6.16 4.81
N ILE A 90 -8.31 -5.24 5.14
CA ILE A 90 -9.23 -4.65 4.16
C ILE A 90 -8.45 -3.97 3.04
N PHE A 91 -7.49 -3.11 3.38
CA PHE A 91 -6.72 -2.37 2.39
C PHE A 91 -5.86 -3.28 1.51
N HIS A 92 -5.15 -4.26 2.09
CA HIS A 92 -4.34 -5.22 1.35
C HIS A 92 -5.17 -5.90 0.25
N HIS A 93 -6.36 -6.41 0.57
CA HIS A 93 -7.21 -7.05 -0.43
C HIS A 93 -7.76 -6.07 -1.47
N ALA A 94 -8.10 -4.84 -1.06
CA ALA A 94 -8.53 -3.80 -2.00
C ALA A 94 -7.42 -3.43 -3.00
N ASP A 95 -6.18 -3.28 -2.52
CA ASP A 95 -4.99 -2.98 -3.33
C ASP A 95 -4.73 -4.09 -4.36
N PHE A 96 -4.79 -5.36 -3.96
CA PHE A 96 -4.63 -6.49 -4.89
C PHE A 96 -5.72 -6.54 -5.97
N VAL A 97 -6.97 -6.22 -5.62
CA VAL A 97 -8.07 -6.13 -6.60
C VAL A 97 -7.79 -5.04 -7.64
N ASP A 98 -7.40 -3.85 -7.20
CA ASP A 98 -7.04 -2.75 -8.11
C ASP A 98 -5.85 -3.11 -9.00
N PHE A 99 -4.81 -3.71 -8.42
CA PHE A 99 -3.62 -4.17 -9.15
C PHE A 99 -3.95 -5.19 -10.24
N ASP A 100 -4.79 -6.19 -9.95
CA ASP A 100 -5.17 -7.20 -10.93
C ASP A 100 -6.00 -6.61 -12.09
N ILE A 101 -6.88 -5.65 -11.80
CA ILE A 101 -7.62 -4.89 -12.81
C ILE A 101 -6.64 -4.11 -13.71
N ALA A 102 -5.71 -3.36 -13.10
CA ALA A 102 -4.71 -2.58 -13.83
C ALA A 102 -3.85 -3.48 -14.74
N LYS A 103 -3.42 -4.64 -14.23
CA LYS A 103 -2.65 -5.64 -14.99
C LYS A 103 -3.44 -6.21 -16.16
N LEU A 104 -4.72 -6.52 -15.98
CA LEU A 104 -5.60 -6.99 -17.06
C LEU A 104 -5.74 -5.92 -18.17
N LEU A 105 -5.98 -4.67 -17.79
CA LEU A 105 -6.15 -3.56 -18.72
C LEU A 105 -4.85 -3.25 -19.48
N GLY A 106 -3.70 -3.25 -18.79
CA GLY A 106 -2.39 -3.05 -19.41
C GLY A 106 -2.06 -4.11 -20.48
N LYS A 107 -2.36 -5.39 -20.22
CA LYS A 107 -2.20 -6.47 -21.21
C LYS A 107 -3.09 -6.30 -22.44
N ARG A 108 -4.30 -5.74 -22.28
CA ARG A 108 -5.21 -5.48 -23.40
C ARG A 108 -4.73 -4.30 -24.25
N ALA A 109 -4.18 -3.26 -23.62
CA ALA A 109 -3.62 -2.11 -24.32
C ALA A 109 -2.40 -2.48 -25.18
N ALA A 110 -1.50 -3.32 -24.68
CA ALA A 110 -0.30 -3.75 -25.42
C ALA A 110 -0.55 -4.69 -26.61
N LYS A 111 -1.78 -5.23 -26.75
CA LYS A 111 -2.19 -6.10 -27.87
C LYS A 111 -2.90 -5.34 -28.99
N LYS A 112 -3.23 -4.07 -28.78
CA LYS A 112 -3.74 -3.15 -29.80
C LYS A 112 -2.59 -2.39 -30.43
#